data_AF-A0A182PTT1-F1
#
_entry.id   AF-A0A182PTT1-F1
#
_cell.length_a   1.000
_cell.length_b   1.000
_cell.length_c   1.000
_cell.angle_alpha   90.00
_cell.angle_beta   90.00
_cell.angle_gamma   90.00
#
_symmetry.space_group_name_H-M   'P 1'
#
loop_
_entity.id
_entity.type
_entity.pdbx_description
1 polymer ?
#
loop_
_entity_poly.entity_id
_entity_poly.type
_entity_poly.pdbx_seq_one_letter_code
_entity_poly.pdbx_strand_id
1 'polypeptide(L)'
;MIKKQYKNVFVTVGTTEFEALVHTVTSASVLEQLACLGCTTLTIQFGRGPEPNVEQLQKQSAIRLSAYGLKSSIGDDVNGADLVISHAGAGSCIEVLEAGKPLIVVVNETLMNNHQTELAERLSKSRNLFYCTPNTLLETLTESDFSTLERLAPGGLDNFMSDMAKHLCVTDNCKKPSTLQCPVCLKMGIQGSFFCNQDCFKGSWKEHKIIHLLAKGKESNAYNPWPYYTFTGKLRPYEQTPRRTVPPHIPRPDYADHKEGRSKSEEALRGNNQIKVLDDEEIEGMRVACRLGREVLDEAARVCDVGVTTDEIDRAVHEACIERDCYPSPMNYYNFPKSCCTSVNEVICHGIPDLRPLEDGDLCNVDVTVYHRGFHGDLNETFFVGNVKEQHKKLVQVTYEALMKAIAIVKPGERYREIGNVIQKHVHAHGFSVVKSYCGHGIHRLFHTAPNVPHYAKNSAVGVMKPGHCFTIEPMISEGTWRDVSWPDDWTAVTADGLYSAQFEQTLLVTESGCDILTKRRNENGTPHFMDHM
;
A
#
# COMPACT_ATOMS: atom_id res chain seq x y z
N MET A 1 -27.02 -26.48 -48.30
CA MET A 1 -26.79 -26.42 -46.84
C MET A 1 -27.50 -25.18 -46.31
N ILE A 2 -28.45 -25.34 -45.40
CA ILE A 2 -29.14 -24.21 -44.75
C ILE A 2 -28.12 -23.57 -43.81
N LYS A 3 -27.68 -22.33 -44.06
CA LYS A 3 -26.85 -21.59 -43.09
C LYS A 3 -27.63 -21.48 -41.79
N LYS A 4 -27.04 -21.94 -40.68
CA LYS A 4 -27.63 -21.85 -39.34
C LYS A 4 -27.87 -20.36 -39.03
N GLN A 5 -29.10 -20.00 -38.67
CA GLN A 5 -29.48 -18.63 -38.34
C GLN A 5 -29.36 -18.44 -36.82
N TYR A 6 -28.70 -17.36 -36.38
CA TYR A 6 -28.53 -17.03 -34.97
C TYR A 6 -29.56 -16.00 -34.55
N LYS A 7 -30.83 -16.42 -34.39
CA LYS A 7 -31.98 -15.52 -34.24
C LYS A 7 -31.94 -14.73 -32.94
N ASN A 8 -31.46 -15.34 -31.87
CA ASN A 8 -31.31 -14.74 -30.56
C ASN A 8 -29.82 -14.64 -30.20
N VAL A 9 -29.29 -13.43 -30.04
CA VAL A 9 -27.92 -13.19 -29.61
C VAL A 9 -27.94 -12.58 -28.21
N PHE A 10 -27.13 -13.14 -27.32
CA PHE A 10 -26.99 -12.63 -25.96
C PHE A 10 -25.58 -12.11 -25.72
N VAL A 11 -25.47 -10.88 -25.21
CA VAL A 11 -24.19 -10.26 -24.84
C VAL A 11 -24.15 -10.07 -23.33
N THR A 12 -23.05 -10.45 -22.70
CA THR A 12 -22.86 -10.28 -21.25
C THR A 12 -21.47 -9.78 -20.90
N VAL A 13 -21.41 -8.79 -20.00
CA VAL A 13 -20.16 -8.34 -19.36
C VAL A 13 -20.01 -8.93 -17.95
N GLY A 14 -20.94 -9.76 -17.51
CA GLY A 14 -20.95 -10.39 -16.19
C GLY A 14 -21.11 -9.37 -15.07
N THR A 15 -20.32 -9.51 -14.00
CA THR A 15 -20.27 -8.56 -12.87
C THR A 15 -19.32 -7.38 -13.12
N THR A 16 -18.62 -7.37 -14.25
CA THR A 16 -17.59 -6.37 -14.58
C THR A 16 -18.16 -5.17 -15.33
N GLU A 17 -17.39 -4.08 -15.37
CA GLU A 17 -17.66 -2.92 -16.21
C GLU A 17 -16.78 -3.04 -17.47
N PHE A 18 -17.42 -3.18 -18.65
CA PHE A 18 -16.71 -3.31 -19.92
C PHE A 18 -17.41 -2.52 -21.03
N GLU A 19 -17.37 -1.20 -20.90
CA GLU A 19 -18.04 -0.26 -21.82
C GLU A 19 -17.61 -0.46 -23.27
N ALA A 20 -16.33 -0.74 -23.52
CA ALA A 20 -15.82 -0.94 -24.88
C ALA A 20 -16.52 -2.10 -25.60
N LEU A 21 -16.85 -3.20 -24.89
CA LEU A 21 -17.63 -4.30 -25.46
C LEU A 21 -19.06 -3.84 -25.77
N VAL A 22 -19.75 -3.20 -24.81
CA VAL A 22 -21.13 -2.72 -24.97
C VAL A 22 -21.24 -1.73 -26.14
N HIS A 23 -20.31 -0.77 -26.22
CA HIS A 23 -20.22 0.20 -27.32
C HIS A 23 -19.98 -0.49 -28.67
N THR A 24 -19.11 -1.50 -28.71
CA THR A 24 -18.81 -2.23 -29.95
C THR A 24 -20.01 -3.02 -30.44
N VAL A 25 -20.68 -3.79 -29.58
CA VAL A 25 -21.84 -4.61 -30.00
C VAL A 25 -23.06 -3.78 -30.40
N THR A 26 -23.13 -2.52 -29.95
CA THR A 26 -24.19 -1.58 -30.29
C THR A 26 -23.85 -0.68 -31.47
N SER A 27 -22.65 -0.82 -32.06
CA SER A 27 -22.26 -0.09 -33.26
C SER A 27 -23.05 -0.54 -34.50
N ALA A 28 -23.30 0.39 -35.43
CA ALA A 28 -24.09 0.11 -36.63
C ALA A 28 -23.52 -1.06 -37.47
N SER A 29 -22.20 -1.12 -37.63
CA SER A 29 -21.53 -2.18 -38.41
C SER A 29 -21.70 -3.56 -37.78
N VAL A 30 -21.62 -3.68 -36.45
CA VAL A 30 -21.83 -4.95 -35.76
C VAL A 30 -23.30 -5.35 -35.78
N LEU A 31 -24.23 -4.41 -35.60
CA LEU A 31 -25.67 -4.68 -35.69
C LEU A 31 -26.08 -5.15 -37.09
N GLU A 32 -25.58 -4.52 -38.15
CA GLU A 32 -25.78 -4.97 -39.53
C GLU A 32 -25.23 -6.37 -39.75
N GLN A 33 -24.04 -6.67 -39.22
CA GLN A 33 -23.44 -8.00 -39.36
C GLN A 33 -24.21 -9.07 -38.59
N LEU A 34 -24.71 -8.77 -37.39
CA LEU A 34 -25.59 -9.69 -36.65
C LEU A 34 -26.89 -9.95 -37.43
N ALA A 35 -27.45 -8.93 -38.10
CA ALA A 35 -28.63 -9.09 -38.94
C ALA A 35 -28.34 -9.99 -40.16
N CYS A 36 -27.15 -9.86 -40.78
CA CYS A 36 -26.67 -10.75 -41.84
C CYS A 36 -26.52 -12.21 -41.37
N LEU A 37 -26.18 -12.44 -40.10
CA LEU A 37 -26.16 -13.76 -39.46
C LEU A 37 -27.57 -14.29 -39.10
N GLY A 38 -28.62 -13.54 -39.41
CA GLY A 38 -30.02 -13.91 -39.18
C GLY A 38 -30.52 -13.54 -37.78
N CYS A 39 -29.82 -12.66 -37.05
CA CYS A 39 -30.26 -12.15 -35.76
C CYS A 39 -31.54 -11.34 -35.89
N THR A 40 -32.49 -11.61 -35.01
CA THR A 40 -33.77 -10.90 -34.89
C THR A 40 -33.94 -10.25 -33.52
N THR A 41 -33.25 -10.78 -32.50
CA THR A 41 -33.25 -10.24 -31.14
C THR A 41 -31.84 -10.23 -30.57
N LEU A 42 -31.41 -9.08 -30.04
CA LEU A 42 -30.17 -8.90 -29.30
C LEU A 42 -30.50 -8.44 -27.87
N THR A 43 -30.03 -9.21 -26.89
CA THR A 43 -30.18 -8.91 -25.46
C THR A 43 -28.81 -8.60 -24.86
N ILE A 44 -28.68 -7.47 -24.18
CA ILE A 44 -27.42 -6.98 -23.62
C ILE A 44 -27.50 -6.88 -22.10
N GLN A 45 -26.68 -7.65 -21.42
CA GLN A 45 -26.41 -7.49 -20.00
C GLN A 45 -25.19 -6.57 -19.84
N PHE A 46 -25.40 -5.36 -19.33
CA PHE A 46 -24.35 -4.32 -19.22
C PHE A 46 -23.67 -4.25 -17.84
N GLY A 47 -24.00 -5.20 -16.95
CA GLY A 47 -23.34 -5.35 -15.66
C GLY A 47 -23.53 -4.12 -14.76
N ARG A 48 -22.40 -3.52 -14.35
CA ARG A 48 -22.36 -2.31 -13.52
C ARG A 48 -22.14 -1.02 -14.33
N GLY A 49 -21.93 -1.14 -15.64
CA GLY A 49 -21.68 0.00 -16.52
C GLY A 49 -22.95 0.81 -16.83
N PRO A 50 -22.81 1.88 -17.63
CA PRO A 50 -23.95 2.70 -18.04
C PRO A 50 -24.91 1.92 -18.95
N GLU A 51 -26.22 2.16 -18.78
CA GLU A 51 -27.26 1.57 -19.62
C GLU A 51 -27.16 2.11 -21.06
N PRO A 52 -27.11 1.23 -22.09
CA PRO A 52 -27.11 1.69 -23.48
C PRO A 52 -28.46 2.29 -23.86
N ASN A 53 -28.46 3.34 -24.69
CA ASN A 53 -29.70 3.99 -25.15
C ASN A 53 -30.43 3.13 -26.20
N VAL A 54 -31.16 2.13 -25.74
CA VAL A 54 -31.89 1.16 -26.58
C VAL A 54 -32.90 1.83 -27.50
N GLU A 55 -33.60 2.87 -27.03
CA GLU A 55 -34.60 3.58 -27.85
C GLU A 55 -34.00 4.24 -29.09
N GLN A 56 -32.82 4.84 -28.93
CA GLN A 56 -32.08 5.45 -30.04
C GLN A 56 -31.53 4.39 -30.99
N LEU A 57 -30.92 3.33 -30.45
CA LEU A 57 -30.33 2.24 -31.22
C LEU A 57 -31.39 1.46 -32.01
N GLN A 58 -32.58 1.27 -31.43
CA GLN A 58 -33.68 0.55 -32.08
C GLN A 58 -34.17 1.26 -33.35
N LYS A 59 -34.09 2.60 -33.42
CA LYS A 59 -34.44 3.38 -34.62
C LYS A 59 -33.48 3.15 -35.78
N GLN A 60 -32.28 2.66 -35.49
CA GLN A 60 -31.18 2.50 -36.45
C GLN A 60 -30.91 1.03 -36.78
N SER A 61 -31.67 0.09 -36.20
CA SER A 61 -31.45 -1.35 -36.34
C SER A 61 -32.73 -2.10 -36.69
N ALA A 62 -32.60 -3.08 -37.58
CA ALA A 62 -33.66 -4.03 -37.92
C ALA A 62 -33.82 -5.15 -36.87
N ILE A 63 -32.92 -5.22 -35.88
CA ILE A 63 -32.92 -6.21 -34.79
C ILE A 63 -33.67 -5.63 -33.59
N ARG A 64 -34.47 -6.45 -32.91
CA ARG A 64 -35.09 -6.07 -31.64
C ARG A 64 -34.04 -6.04 -30.53
N LEU A 65 -33.86 -4.89 -29.89
CA LEU A 65 -32.87 -4.68 -28.85
C LEU A 65 -33.52 -4.68 -27.46
N SER A 66 -32.84 -5.29 -26.49
CA SER A 66 -33.17 -5.15 -25.07
C SER A 66 -31.90 -5.10 -24.23
N ALA A 67 -31.92 -4.38 -23.12
CA ALA A 67 -30.78 -4.27 -22.22
C ALA A 67 -31.23 -4.32 -20.77
N TYR A 68 -30.37 -4.85 -19.89
CA TYR A 68 -30.58 -4.85 -18.44
C TYR A 68 -29.24 -4.89 -17.69
N GLY A 69 -29.25 -4.46 -16.43
CA GLY A 69 -28.07 -4.45 -15.56
C GLY A 69 -27.72 -5.82 -14.98
N LEU A 70 -27.29 -5.90 -13.73
CA LEU A 70 -26.94 -7.18 -13.09
C LEU A 70 -28.19 -8.00 -12.72
N LYS A 71 -28.16 -9.32 -13.02
CA LYS A 71 -29.11 -10.33 -12.50
C LYS A 71 -28.36 -11.37 -11.66
N SER A 72 -29.07 -12.04 -10.77
CA SER A 72 -28.54 -13.13 -9.93
C SER A 72 -28.15 -14.38 -10.72
N SER A 73 -28.73 -14.58 -11.91
CA SER A 73 -28.36 -15.64 -12.86
C SER A 73 -28.64 -15.15 -14.29
N ILE A 74 -27.84 -15.64 -15.24
CA ILE A 74 -28.02 -15.43 -16.68
C ILE A 74 -28.44 -16.71 -17.42
N GLY A 75 -28.71 -17.81 -16.69
CA GLY A 75 -28.93 -19.12 -17.27
C GLY A 75 -30.11 -19.18 -18.24
N ASP A 76 -31.21 -18.49 -17.95
CA ASP A 76 -32.36 -18.40 -18.87
C ASP A 76 -32.01 -17.64 -20.16
N ASP A 77 -31.24 -16.56 -20.04
CA ASP A 77 -30.79 -15.73 -21.16
C ASP A 77 -29.81 -16.54 -22.05
N VAL A 78 -28.89 -17.30 -21.44
CA VAL A 78 -27.96 -18.22 -22.13
C VAL A 78 -28.71 -19.36 -22.83
N ASN A 79 -29.68 -19.98 -22.16
CA ASN A 79 -30.47 -21.08 -22.73
C ASN A 79 -31.34 -20.62 -23.90
N GLY A 80 -31.85 -19.38 -23.87
CA GLY A 80 -32.62 -18.76 -24.94
C GLY A 80 -31.79 -18.28 -26.14
N ALA A 81 -30.48 -18.15 -25.99
CA ALA A 81 -29.58 -17.66 -27.03
C ALA A 81 -29.18 -18.74 -28.05
N ASP A 82 -29.03 -18.34 -29.31
CA ASP A 82 -28.42 -19.14 -30.38
C ASP A 82 -26.90 -18.90 -30.48
N LEU A 83 -26.44 -17.73 -30.03
CA LEU A 83 -25.04 -17.31 -29.95
C LEU A 83 -24.85 -16.42 -28.71
N VAL A 84 -23.77 -16.64 -27.97
CA VAL A 84 -23.40 -15.79 -26.83
C VAL A 84 -22.07 -15.08 -27.10
N ILE A 85 -22.02 -13.79 -26.81
CA ILE A 85 -20.81 -12.97 -26.83
C ILE A 85 -20.55 -12.53 -25.39
N SER A 86 -19.44 -12.97 -24.81
CA SER A 86 -19.15 -12.73 -23.39
C SER A 86 -17.81 -12.04 -23.22
N HIS A 87 -17.70 -11.17 -22.21
CA HIS A 87 -16.40 -10.87 -21.61
C HIS A 87 -15.73 -12.17 -21.11
N ALA A 88 -14.41 -12.20 -21.03
CA ALA A 88 -13.61 -13.34 -20.59
C ALA A 88 -13.76 -13.74 -19.09
N GLY A 89 -14.86 -13.36 -18.44
CA GLY A 89 -15.18 -13.78 -17.08
C GLY A 89 -15.40 -15.29 -16.99
N ALA A 90 -14.61 -15.97 -16.15
CA ALA A 90 -14.61 -17.43 -16.04
C ALA A 90 -15.99 -18.02 -15.77
N GLY A 91 -16.80 -17.43 -14.88
CA GLY A 91 -18.14 -17.93 -14.55
C GLY A 91 -19.10 -17.91 -15.74
N SER A 92 -19.18 -16.79 -16.47
CA SER A 92 -20.06 -16.65 -17.63
C SER A 92 -19.62 -17.52 -18.80
N CYS A 93 -18.30 -17.65 -19.05
CA CYS A 93 -17.80 -18.55 -20.08
C CYS A 93 -18.11 -20.02 -19.77
N ILE A 94 -17.97 -20.45 -18.51
CA ILE A 94 -18.27 -21.82 -18.09
C ILE A 94 -19.75 -22.14 -18.27
N GLU A 95 -20.64 -21.26 -17.79
CA GLU A 95 -22.10 -21.45 -17.88
C GLU A 95 -22.57 -21.59 -19.34
N VAL A 96 -21.98 -20.82 -20.27
CA VAL A 96 -22.28 -20.90 -21.71
C VAL A 96 -21.76 -22.19 -22.34
N LEU A 97 -20.54 -22.61 -21.97
CA LEU A 97 -19.93 -23.84 -22.47
C LEU A 97 -20.70 -25.08 -21.98
N GLU A 98 -21.16 -25.08 -20.72
CA GLU A 98 -22.02 -26.12 -20.15
C GLU A 98 -23.38 -26.19 -20.83
N ALA A 99 -23.96 -25.04 -21.19
CA ALA A 99 -25.18 -24.96 -21.99
C ALA A 99 -24.99 -25.40 -23.46
N GLY A 100 -23.74 -25.69 -23.89
CA GLY A 100 -23.40 -26.16 -25.23
C GLY A 100 -23.72 -25.15 -26.32
N LYS A 101 -23.68 -23.86 -25.99
CA LYS A 101 -23.99 -22.74 -26.89
C LYS A 101 -22.72 -22.26 -27.60
N PRO A 102 -22.80 -21.82 -28.88
CA PRO A 102 -21.72 -21.11 -29.54
C PRO A 102 -21.31 -19.88 -28.73
N LEU A 103 -20.00 -19.72 -28.49
CA LEU A 103 -19.44 -18.67 -27.65
C LEU A 103 -18.35 -17.90 -28.38
N ILE A 104 -18.44 -16.57 -28.35
CA ILE A 104 -17.33 -15.66 -28.64
C ILE A 104 -16.90 -15.00 -27.33
N VAL A 105 -15.64 -15.14 -26.98
CA VAL A 105 -15.02 -14.45 -25.85
C VAL A 105 -14.37 -13.17 -26.32
N VAL A 106 -14.78 -12.04 -25.77
CA VAL A 106 -14.17 -10.73 -26.03
C VAL A 106 -13.25 -10.37 -24.88
N VAL A 107 -11.95 -10.33 -25.17
CA VAL A 107 -10.89 -10.05 -24.20
C VAL A 107 -10.81 -8.55 -23.98
N ASN A 108 -10.83 -8.13 -22.72
CA ASN A 108 -10.57 -6.74 -22.37
C ASN A 108 -9.06 -6.47 -22.32
N GLU A 109 -8.52 -5.85 -23.35
CA GLU A 109 -7.09 -5.53 -23.47
C GLU A 109 -6.61 -4.52 -22.41
N THR A 110 -7.51 -3.78 -21.76
CA THR A 110 -7.15 -2.81 -20.71
C THR A 110 -7.12 -3.43 -19.31
N LEU A 111 -7.63 -4.65 -19.13
CA LEU A 111 -7.56 -5.40 -17.87
C LEU A 111 -6.37 -6.36 -17.91
N MET A 112 -5.28 -6.04 -17.19
CA MET A 112 -4.05 -6.85 -17.16
C MET A 112 -4.20 -8.13 -16.29
N ASN A 113 -4.88 -9.16 -16.78
CA ASN A 113 -4.89 -10.50 -16.18
C ASN A 113 -4.77 -11.62 -17.27
N ASN A 114 -3.55 -12.15 -17.45
CA ASN A 114 -3.21 -13.09 -18.53
C ASN A 114 -3.89 -14.48 -18.46
N HIS A 115 -4.49 -14.87 -17.32
CA HIS A 115 -5.05 -16.22 -17.17
C HIS A 115 -6.39 -16.44 -17.91
N GLN A 116 -7.20 -15.39 -18.08
CA GLN A 116 -8.47 -15.49 -18.81
C GLN A 116 -8.25 -15.55 -20.32
N THR A 117 -7.26 -14.80 -20.82
CA THR A 117 -6.79 -14.86 -22.21
C THR A 117 -6.19 -16.23 -22.52
N GLU A 118 -5.35 -16.79 -21.63
CA GLU A 118 -4.78 -18.13 -21.82
C GLU A 118 -5.86 -19.23 -21.88
N LEU A 119 -6.92 -19.10 -21.06
CA LEU A 119 -8.07 -20.01 -21.09
C LEU A 119 -8.84 -19.91 -22.42
N ALA A 120 -9.14 -18.69 -22.88
CA ALA A 120 -9.82 -18.45 -24.14
C ALA A 120 -8.98 -18.97 -25.33
N GLU A 121 -7.67 -18.74 -25.32
CA GLU A 121 -6.75 -19.25 -26.35
C GLU A 121 -6.72 -20.78 -26.40
N ARG A 122 -6.67 -21.46 -25.25
CA ARG A 122 -6.63 -22.93 -25.20
C ARG A 122 -7.96 -23.55 -25.63
N LEU A 123 -9.08 -23.00 -25.17
CA LEU A 123 -10.42 -23.46 -25.58
C LEU A 123 -10.69 -23.17 -27.06
N SER A 124 -10.15 -22.09 -27.60
CA SER A 124 -10.20 -21.82 -29.04
C SER A 124 -9.35 -22.80 -29.85
N LYS A 125 -8.14 -23.16 -29.39
CA LYS A 125 -7.32 -24.22 -30.02
C LYS A 125 -8.02 -25.58 -30.05
N SER A 126 -8.80 -25.89 -29.02
CA SER A 126 -9.66 -27.08 -28.95
C SER A 126 -11.01 -26.92 -29.66
N ARG A 127 -11.20 -25.83 -30.42
CA ARG A 127 -12.40 -25.50 -31.19
C ARG A 127 -13.68 -25.41 -30.37
N ASN A 128 -13.61 -25.05 -29.09
CA ASN A 128 -14.80 -24.93 -28.25
C ASN A 128 -15.41 -23.53 -28.27
N LEU A 129 -14.61 -22.51 -28.61
CA LEU A 129 -15.04 -21.11 -28.73
C LEU A 129 -14.19 -20.32 -29.74
N PHE A 130 -14.65 -19.14 -30.13
CA PHE A 130 -13.81 -18.11 -30.75
C PHE A 130 -13.46 -17.05 -29.72
N TYR A 131 -12.32 -16.39 -29.87
CA TYR A 131 -11.97 -15.25 -29.03
C TYR A 131 -11.45 -14.09 -29.88
N CYS A 132 -11.68 -12.87 -29.42
CA CYS A 132 -11.30 -11.64 -30.09
C CYS A 132 -11.17 -10.50 -29.08
N THR A 133 -10.93 -9.29 -29.57
CA THR A 133 -10.96 -8.04 -28.78
C THR A 133 -12.11 -7.17 -29.29
N PRO A 134 -12.51 -6.09 -28.60
CA PRO A 134 -13.55 -5.20 -29.11
C PRO A 134 -13.26 -4.71 -30.53
N ASN A 135 -11.99 -4.45 -30.84
CA ASN A 135 -11.56 -3.97 -32.15
C ASN A 135 -11.67 -5.03 -33.26
N THR A 136 -11.56 -6.32 -32.94
CA THR A 136 -11.58 -7.44 -33.91
C THR A 136 -12.88 -8.24 -33.89
N LEU A 137 -13.88 -7.80 -33.10
CA LEU A 137 -15.16 -8.50 -32.99
C LEU A 137 -15.94 -8.55 -34.32
N LEU A 138 -15.94 -7.46 -35.10
CA LEU A 138 -16.63 -7.41 -36.39
C LEU A 138 -16.04 -8.40 -37.40
N GLU A 139 -14.71 -8.45 -37.47
CA GLU A 139 -13.96 -9.40 -38.31
C GLU A 139 -14.29 -10.84 -37.88
N THR A 140 -14.24 -11.11 -36.57
CA THR A 140 -14.58 -12.42 -36.01
C THR A 140 -16.00 -12.85 -36.36
N LEU A 141 -17.00 -11.96 -36.26
CA LEU A 141 -18.39 -12.25 -36.64
C LEU A 141 -18.56 -12.46 -38.16
N THR A 142 -17.64 -11.95 -38.97
CA THR A 142 -17.68 -12.07 -40.43
C THR A 142 -17.04 -13.37 -40.91
N GLU A 143 -15.91 -13.74 -40.31
CA GLU A 143 -15.08 -14.86 -40.76
C GLU A 143 -15.36 -16.18 -40.04
N SER A 144 -15.96 -16.13 -38.84
CA SER A 144 -16.17 -17.33 -38.02
C SER A 144 -17.27 -18.22 -38.59
N ASP A 145 -16.94 -19.50 -38.79
CA ASP A 145 -17.93 -20.55 -39.00
C ASP A 145 -18.23 -21.26 -37.67
N PHE A 146 -19.27 -20.81 -36.96
CA PHE A 146 -19.66 -21.41 -35.68
C PHE A 146 -20.18 -22.85 -35.78
N SER A 147 -20.38 -23.39 -36.99
CA SER A 147 -20.68 -24.82 -37.16
C SER A 147 -19.46 -25.72 -36.91
N THR A 148 -18.26 -25.16 -36.91
CA THR A 148 -17.00 -25.85 -36.64
C THR A 148 -16.69 -26.00 -35.15
N LEU A 149 -17.51 -25.39 -34.27
CA LEU A 149 -17.31 -25.46 -32.82
C LEU A 149 -17.73 -26.83 -32.26
N GLU A 150 -16.83 -27.43 -31.49
CA GLU A 150 -17.04 -28.70 -30.80
C GLU A 150 -17.62 -28.48 -29.40
N ARG A 151 -18.64 -29.26 -29.03
CA ARG A 151 -19.21 -29.22 -27.68
C ARG A 151 -18.22 -29.80 -26.68
N LEU A 152 -18.07 -29.13 -25.53
CA LEU A 152 -17.33 -29.68 -24.41
C LEU A 152 -18.06 -30.95 -23.91
N ALA A 153 -17.33 -32.05 -23.73
CA ALA A 153 -17.92 -33.29 -23.21
C ALA A 153 -18.41 -33.09 -21.75
N PRO A 154 -19.43 -33.84 -21.28
CA PRO A 154 -19.83 -33.83 -19.86
C PRO A 154 -18.65 -34.21 -18.96
N GLY A 155 -18.33 -33.37 -17.97
CA GLY A 155 -17.11 -33.52 -17.15
C GLY A 155 -15.80 -33.21 -17.90
N GLY A 156 -15.88 -32.71 -19.14
CA GLY A 156 -14.74 -32.28 -19.95
C GLY A 156 -14.01 -31.08 -19.35
N LEU A 157 -14.72 -30.22 -18.62
CA LEU A 157 -14.12 -29.10 -17.89
C LEU A 157 -13.36 -29.60 -16.65
N ASP A 158 -13.94 -30.53 -15.88
CA ASP A 158 -13.26 -31.18 -14.75
C ASP A 158 -12.07 -32.03 -15.20
N ASN A 159 -12.19 -32.76 -16.32
CA ASN A 159 -11.09 -33.49 -16.94
C ASN A 159 -10.04 -32.55 -17.54
N PHE A 160 -10.41 -31.37 -18.05
CA PHE A 160 -9.48 -30.34 -18.54
C PHE A 160 -8.71 -29.69 -17.38
N MET A 161 -9.39 -29.43 -16.26
CA MET A 161 -8.79 -28.98 -15.00
C MET A 161 -7.96 -30.10 -14.33
N SER A 162 -8.32 -31.38 -14.54
CA SER A 162 -7.61 -32.57 -14.03
C SER A 162 -6.44 -33.02 -14.92
N ASP A 163 -6.46 -32.83 -16.23
CA ASP A 163 -5.31 -33.13 -17.12
C ASP A 163 -4.23 -32.05 -16.98
N MET A 164 -4.58 -30.85 -16.50
CA MET A 164 -3.61 -29.90 -15.93
C MET A 164 -2.89 -30.45 -14.67
N ALA A 165 -3.38 -31.55 -14.07
CA ALA A 165 -2.84 -32.14 -12.83
C ALA A 165 -1.99 -33.43 -13.04
N LYS A 166 -1.67 -33.85 -14.27
CA LYS A 166 -0.63 -34.88 -14.48
C LYS A 166 0.76 -34.26 -14.41
N HIS A 167 1.40 -34.42 -13.27
CA HIS A 167 2.67 -33.74 -13.01
C HIS A 167 3.85 -34.43 -13.70
N LEU A 168 4.52 -33.68 -14.58
CA LEU A 168 5.72 -34.11 -15.30
C LEU A 168 6.98 -33.73 -14.49
N CYS A 169 8.04 -34.51 -14.66
CA CYS A 169 9.32 -34.26 -14.04
C CYS A 169 9.87 -32.88 -14.44
N VAL A 170 10.14 -32.01 -13.47
CA VAL A 170 10.61 -30.62 -13.70
C VAL A 170 12.05 -30.52 -14.15
N THR A 171 12.83 -31.61 -14.06
CA THR A 171 14.22 -31.62 -14.52
C THR A 171 14.29 -31.44 -16.03
N ASP A 172 15.11 -30.49 -16.48
CA ASP A 172 15.31 -30.19 -17.90
C ASP A 172 15.58 -31.47 -18.70
N ASN A 173 14.87 -31.61 -19.82
CA ASN A 173 14.91 -32.74 -20.74
C ASN A 173 14.44 -34.12 -20.20
N CYS A 174 13.83 -34.21 -19.00
CA CYS A 174 13.36 -35.49 -18.47
C CYS A 174 11.94 -35.85 -18.94
N LYS A 175 10.94 -34.96 -18.77
CA LYS A 175 9.54 -35.10 -19.22
C LYS A 175 8.83 -36.42 -18.83
N LYS A 176 9.36 -37.20 -17.88
CA LYS A 176 8.72 -38.43 -17.38
C LYS A 176 7.61 -38.10 -16.38
N PRO A 177 6.53 -38.90 -16.32
CA PRO A 177 5.50 -38.75 -15.27
C PRO A 177 6.12 -38.86 -13.87
N SER A 178 5.66 -38.05 -12.93
CA SER A 178 6.21 -38.04 -11.57
C SER A 178 5.16 -37.89 -10.49
N THR A 179 5.38 -38.60 -9.38
CA THR A 179 4.59 -38.55 -8.14
C THR A 179 5.41 -38.10 -6.92
N LEU A 180 6.74 -38.02 -7.03
CA LEU A 180 7.63 -37.62 -5.93
C LEU A 180 7.78 -36.10 -5.90
N GLN A 181 7.37 -35.50 -4.78
CA GLN A 181 7.37 -34.05 -4.58
C GLN A 181 8.55 -33.58 -3.74
N CYS A 182 9.00 -32.34 -3.96
CA CYS A 182 9.98 -31.73 -3.07
C CYS A 182 9.39 -31.51 -1.66
N PRO A 183 10.02 -32.02 -0.58
CA PRO A 183 9.52 -31.87 0.79
C PRO A 183 9.42 -30.42 1.25
N VAL A 184 10.25 -29.52 0.71
CA VAL A 184 10.24 -28.09 1.03
C VAL A 184 9.08 -27.39 0.30
N CYS A 185 8.85 -27.70 -0.99
CA CYS A 185 7.68 -27.22 -1.72
C CYS A 185 6.36 -27.64 -1.06
N LEU A 186 6.29 -28.90 -0.62
CA LEU A 186 5.15 -29.45 0.13
C LEU A 186 4.87 -28.66 1.41
N LYS A 187 5.91 -28.34 2.19
CA LYS A 187 5.77 -27.53 3.42
C LYS A 187 5.39 -26.08 3.14
N MET A 188 5.72 -25.56 1.95
CA MET A 188 5.44 -24.18 1.53
C MET A 188 4.17 -24.04 0.66
N GLY A 189 3.38 -25.09 0.49
CA GLY A 189 2.16 -25.06 -0.33
C GLY A 189 2.39 -24.88 -1.84
N ILE A 190 3.63 -25.03 -2.32
CA ILE A 190 4.00 -24.83 -3.73
C ILE A 190 3.57 -26.06 -4.55
N GLN A 191 2.56 -25.88 -5.40
CA GLN A 191 2.08 -26.92 -6.29
C GLN A 191 2.92 -26.98 -7.58
N GLY A 192 3.11 -28.18 -8.14
CA GLY A 192 3.79 -28.37 -9.45
C GLY A 192 5.25 -28.83 -9.41
N SER A 193 5.83 -29.07 -8.23
CA SER A 193 7.24 -29.48 -8.08
C SER A 193 7.44 -30.99 -7.96
N PHE A 194 7.54 -31.70 -9.10
CA PHE A 194 7.57 -33.17 -9.17
C PHE A 194 8.82 -33.71 -9.88
N PHE A 195 9.45 -34.74 -9.32
CA PHE A 195 10.68 -35.35 -9.85
C PHE A 195 10.50 -36.86 -10.07
N CYS A 196 10.94 -37.42 -11.20
CA CYS A 196 10.69 -38.85 -11.44
C CYS A 196 11.56 -39.78 -10.54
N ASN A 197 12.69 -39.29 -10.04
CA ASN A 197 13.59 -39.98 -9.12
C ASN A 197 14.54 -39.00 -8.40
N GLN A 198 15.34 -39.53 -7.47
CA GLN A 198 16.23 -38.74 -6.63
C GLN A 198 17.42 -38.11 -7.38
N ASP A 199 17.84 -38.69 -8.50
CA ASP A 199 18.91 -38.14 -9.34
C ASP A 199 18.45 -36.91 -10.11
N CYS A 200 17.22 -36.93 -10.63
CA CYS A 200 16.56 -35.77 -11.25
C CYS A 200 16.38 -34.62 -10.24
N PHE A 201 16.03 -34.94 -9.00
CA PHE A 201 15.93 -33.96 -7.91
C PHE A 201 17.28 -33.29 -7.60
N LYS A 202 18.36 -34.07 -7.47
CA LYS A 202 19.70 -33.53 -7.18
C LYS A 202 20.27 -32.73 -8.36
N GLY A 203 20.07 -33.21 -9.59
CA GLY A 203 20.55 -32.57 -10.81
C GLY A 203 19.89 -31.22 -11.08
N SER A 204 18.63 -31.05 -10.69
CA SER A 204 17.87 -29.79 -10.84
C SER A 204 17.92 -28.90 -9.58
N TRP A 205 18.61 -29.32 -8.50
CA TRP A 205 18.53 -28.64 -7.20
C TRP A 205 18.99 -27.17 -7.24
N LYS A 206 20.00 -26.84 -8.07
CA LYS A 206 20.56 -25.48 -8.15
C LYS A 206 19.57 -24.47 -8.74
N GLU A 207 18.76 -24.90 -9.69
CA GLU A 207 17.71 -24.13 -10.34
C GLU A 207 16.40 -24.23 -9.55
N HIS A 208 16.07 -25.41 -9.03
CA HIS A 208 14.86 -25.67 -8.26
C HIS A 208 14.81 -24.92 -6.93
N LYS A 209 15.95 -24.72 -6.25
CA LYS A 209 15.99 -23.87 -5.05
C LYS A 209 15.61 -22.41 -5.33
N ILE A 210 15.69 -21.95 -6.58
CA ILE A 210 15.21 -20.61 -6.99
C ILE A 210 13.68 -20.56 -6.88
N ILE A 211 12.97 -21.66 -7.15
CA ILE A 211 11.51 -21.76 -6.91
C ILE A 211 11.21 -21.63 -5.41
N HIS A 212 12.03 -22.17 -4.52
CA HIS A 212 11.86 -21.93 -3.08
C HIS A 212 12.15 -20.48 -2.68
N LEU A 213 13.13 -19.82 -3.32
CA LEU A 213 13.40 -18.39 -3.10
C LEU A 213 12.25 -17.52 -3.62
N LEU A 214 11.71 -17.84 -4.80
CA LEU A 214 10.57 -17.18 -5.41
C LEU A 214 9.28 -17.44 -4.64
N ALA A 215 9.10 -18.63 -4.07
CA ALA A 215 7.92 -18.98 -3.28
C ALA A 215 8.00 -18.48 -1.83
N LYS A 216 9.21 -18.31 -1.27
CA LYS A 216 9.39 -17.44 -0.11
C LYS A 216 9.04 -15.98 -0.41
N GLY A 217 8.92 -15.62 -1.69
CA GLY A 217 8.36 -14.35 -2.18
C GLY A 217 6.98 -14.48 -2.87
N LYS A 218 6.27 -15.62 -2.73
CA LYS A 218 4.89 -15.79 -3.21
C LYS A 218 3.97 -16.21 -2.05
N GLU A 219 3.78 -15.28 -1.13
CA GLU A 219 2.46 -15.02 -0.57
C GLU A 219 2.04 -13.61 -1.01
N SER A 220 0.81 -13.50 -1.51
CA SER A 220 0.13 -12.33 -2.10
C SER A 220 0.68 -11.88 -3.47
N ASN A 221 -0.15 -11.55 -4.46
CA ASN A 221 -0.57 -10.17 -4.76
C ASN A 221 0.10 -9.08 -3.88
N ALA A 222 1.41 -9.16 -3.67
CA ALA A 222 2.13 -8.19 -2.88
C ALA A 222 2.14 -6.89 -3.68
N TYR A 223 1.42 -5.89 -3.16
CA TYR A 223 1.51 -4.53 -3.65
C TYR A 223 2.99 -4.13 -3.76
N ASN A 224 3.47 -3.98 -4.99
CA ASN A 224 4.84 -3.58 -5.27
C ASN A 224 4.81 -2.43 -6.28
N PRO A 225 4.60 -1.20 -5.82
CA PRO A 225 4.52 -0.03 -6.69
C PRO A 225 5.88 0.27 -7.37
N TRP A 226 6.98 -0.33 -6.90
CA TRP A 226 8.33 -0.07 -7.39
C TRP A 226 9.09 -1.36 -7.72
N PRO A 227 8.72 -2.08 -8.79
CA PRO A 227 9.31 -3.38 -9.15
C PRO A 227 10.82 -3.33 -9.44
N TYR A 228 11.37 -2.15 -9.72
CA TYR A 228 12.80 -1.94 -9.99
C TYR A 228 13.59 -1.38 -8.81
N TYR A 229 12.92 -1.06 -7.70
CA TYR A 229 13.58 -0.60 -6.48
C TYR A 229 14.08 -1.80 -5.66
N THR A 230 15.33 -1.73 -5.18
CA THR A 230 15.90 -2.76 -4.32
C THR A 230 15.76 -2.33 -2.87
N PHE A 231 14.81 -2.93 -2.16
CA PHE A 231 14.62 -2.72 -0.73
C PHE A 231 15.83 -3.20 0.07
N THR A 232 16.20 -2.44 1.10
CA THR A 232 17.36 -2.72 1.96
C THR A 232 17.08 -3.85 2.96
N GLY A 233 15.85 -3.92 3.47
CA GLY A 233 15.41 -4.93 4.44
C GLY A 233 14.22 -5.78 3.97
N LYS A 234 13.47 -6.32 4.93
CA LYS A 234 12.34 -7.22 4.69
C LYS A 234 11.04 -6.48 4.44
N LEU A 235 10.91 -5.26 4.95
CA LEU A 235 9.69 -4.47 4.85
C LEU A 235 9.37 -4.14 3.39
N ARG A 236 8.08 -4.11 3.06
CA ARG A 236 7.55 -3.72 1.75
C ARG A 236 6.38 -2.78 1.97
N PRO A 237 6.15 -1.82 1.06
CA PRO A 237 4.95 -0.98 1.13
C PRO A 237 3.70 -1.83 0.92
N TYR A 238 2.59 -1.39 1.48
CA TYR A 238 1.24 -1.88 1.21
C TYR A 238 0.40 -0.75 0.60
N GLU A 239 -0.78 -1.11 0.09
CA GLU A 239 -1.74 -0.12 -0.41
C GLU A 239 -2.11 0.88 0.70
N GLN A 240 -2.35 2.13 0.32
CA GLN A 240 -2.76 3.18 1.23
C GLN A 240 -4.26 3.46 1.05
N THR A 241 -4.97 3.70 2.14
CA THR A 241 -6.33 4.25 2.03
C THR A 241 -6.30 5.72 1.57
N PRO A 242 -7.39 6.23 0.98
CA PRO A 242 -7.48 7.65 0.60
C PRO A 242 -7.24 8.60 1.78
N ARG A 243 -6.70 9.79 1.49
CA ARG A 243 -6.47 10.83 2.51
C ARG A 243 -7.78 11.17 3.24
N ARG A 244 -7.70 11.22 4.58
CA ARG A 244 -8.83 11.54 5.46
C ARG A 244 -9.15 13.04 5.41
N THR A 245 -10.41 13.39 5.64
CA THR A 245 -10.89 14.78 5.60
C THR A 245 -10.87 15.41 6.98
N VAL A 246 -10.36 16.64 7.08
CA VAL A 246 -10.44 17.45 8.30
C VAL A 246 -11.65 18.39 8.21
N PRO A 247 -12.53 18.44 9.23
CA PRO A 247 -13.67 19.36 9.27
C PRO A 247 -13.30 20.84 9.08
N PRO A 248 -14.11 21.65 8.36
CA PRO A 248 -13.79 23.05 8.05
C PRO A 248 -13.63 24.00 9.24
N HIS A 249 -14.13 23.63 10.43
CA HIS A 249 -14.04 24.48 11.63
C HIS A 249 -12.67 24.40 12.32
N ILE A 250 -11.88 23.36 12.02
CA ILE A 250 -10.55 23.19 12.60
C ILE A 250 -9.57 24.14 11.90
N PRO A 251 -8.85 25.00 12.64
CA PRO A 251 -7.82 25.87 12.06
C PRO A 251 -6.75 25.07 11.31
N ARG A 252 -6.36 25.54 10.13
CA ARG A 252 -5.44 24.84 9.23
C ARG A 252 -4.13 25.62 9.08
N PRO A 253 -2.96 24.97 9.07
CA PRO A 253 -1.71 25.63 8.73
C PRO A 253 -1.69 26.06 7.26
N ASP A 254 -0.78 26.97 6.88
CA ASP A 254 -0.76 27.61 5.55
C ASP A 254 -0.56 26.63 4.38
N TYR A 255 0.06 25.48 4.65
CA TYR A 255 0.31 24.43 3.65
C TYR A 255 -0.86 23.46 3.47
N ALA A 256 -1.82 23.42 4.39
CA ALA A 256 -2.89 22.40 4.39
C ALA A 256 -3.73 22.40 3.11
N ASP A 257 -3.94 23.58 2.52
CA ASP A 257 -4.70 23.77 1.29
C ASP A 257 -3.82 24.16 0.09
N HIS A 258 -2.48 24.17 0.29
CA HIS A 258 -1.54 24.38 -0.79
C HIS A 258 -1.49 23.13 -1.68
N LYS A 259 -1.58 23.30 -3.01
CA LYS A 259 -1.59 22.19 -3.99
C LYS A 259 -0.39 21.24 -3.85
N GLU A 260 0.78 21.79 -3.56
CA GLU A 260 2.03 21.05 -3.35
C GLU A 260 2.38 20.88 -1.86
N GLY A 261 1.49 21.28 -0.94
CA GLY A 261 1.77 21.17 0.48
C GLY A 261 2.89 22.07 1.02
N ARG A 262 3.26 23.12 0.29
CA ARG A 262 4.41 23.96 0.63
C ARG A 262 4.02 25.02 1.66
N SER A 263 4.76 25.08 2.75
CA SER A 263 4.62 26.12 3.78
C SER A 263 5.31 27.41 3.33
N LYS A 264 4.52 28.42 2.96
CA LYS A 264 5.06 29.72 2.52
C LYS A 264 5.73 30.46 3.67
N SER A 265 5.20 30.30 4.87
CA SER A 265 5.72 30.89 6.09
C SER A 265 7.11 30.34 6.45
N GLU A 266 7.33 29.03 6.30
CA GLU A 266 8.66 28.42 6.46
C GLU A 266 9.61 28.79 5.33
N GLU A 267 9.14 28.73 4.07
CA GLU A 267 9.96 29.09 2.91
C GLU A 267 10.48 30.53 2.98
N ALA A 268 9.68 31.46 3.52
CA ALA A 268 10.08 32.85 3.73
C ALA A 268 11.24 33.01 4.74
N LEU A 269 11.44 32.04 5.63
CA LEU A 269 12.52 32.02 6.62
C LEU A 269 13.64 31.02 6.28
N ARG A 270 13.58 30.34 5.14
CA ARG A 270 14.59 29.34 4.75
C ARG A 270 16.00 29.97 4.72
N GLY A 271 16.92 29.35 5.45
CA GLY A 271 18.31 29.83 5.59
C GLY A 271 18.51 30.91 6.66
N ASN A 272 17.44 31.38 7.31
CA ASN A 272 17.54 32.23 8.48
C ASN A 272 17.88 31.39 9.72
N ASN A 273 18.97 31.73 10.40
CA ASN A 273 19.42 31.06 11.63
C ASN A 273 18.96 31.78 12.92
N GLN A 274 18.09 32.78 12.80
CA GLN A 274 17.52 33.47 13.94
C GLN A 274 16.49 32.57 14.63
N ILE A 275 16.78 32.20 15.87
CA ILE A 275 15.91 31.39 16.70
C ILE A 275 14.90 32.32 17.39
N LYS A 276 13.61 31.98 17.32
CA LYS A 276 12.55 32.74 18.00
C LYS A 276 12.67 32.55 19.52
N VAL A 277 12.63 33.66 20.24
CA VAL A 277 12.32 33.68 21.68
C VAL A 277 10.82 33.87 21.79
N LEU A 278 10.11 32.88 22.31
CA LEU A 278 8.67 32.93 22.50
C LEU A 278 8.31 33.90 23.63
N ASP A 279 7.20 34.61 23.47
CA ASP A 279 6.56 35.36 24.55
C ASP A 279 5.63 34.46 25.39
N ASP A 280 5.04 35.02 26.45
CA ASP A 280 4.21 34.26 27.40
C ASP A 280 2.97 33.63 26.74
N GLU A 281 2.36 34.30 25.76
CA GLU A 281 1.20 33.80 25.03
C GLU A 281 1.59 32.65 24.10
N GLU A 282 2.71 32.80 23.39
CA GLU A 282 3.25 31.76 22.53
C GLU A 282 3.69 30.53 23.33
N ILE A 283 4.27 30.71 24.51
CA ILE A 283 4.63 29.62 25.43
C ILE A 283 3.40 28.84 25.87
N GLU A 284 2.29 29.51 26.22
CA GLU A 284 1.06 28.82 26.60
C GLU A 284 0.42 28.09 25.41
N GLY A 285 0.47 28.70 24.22
CA GLY A 285 0.07 28.04 22.97
C GLY A 285 0.82 26.73 22.75
N MET A 286 2.15 26.75 22.91
CA MET A 286 2.99 25.55 22.83
C MET A 286 2.65 24.52 23.89
N ARG A 287 2.46 24.91 25.15
CA ARG A 287 2.08 23.98 26.23
C ARG A 287 0.78 23.25 25.94
N VAL A 288 -0.20 23.94 25.37
CA VAL A 288 -1.48 23.34 24.98
C VAL A 288 -1.29 22.41 23.80
N ALA A 289 -0.65 22.85 22.71
CA ALA A 289 -0.44 22.03 21.51
C ALA A 289 0.35 20.75 21.85
N CYS A 290 1.46 20.86 22.58
CA CYS A 290 2.27 19.72 23.00
C CYS A 290 1.52 18.75 23.94
N ARG A 291 0.68 19.26 24.84
CA ARG A 291 -0.18 18.40 25.66
C ARG A 291 -1.13 17.59 24.77
N LEU A 292 -1.79 18.24 23.81
CA LEU A 292 -2.74 17.57 22.92
C LEU A 292 -2.01 16.55 22.03
N GLY A 293 -0.80 16.87 21.53
CA GLY A 293 0.04 15.93 20.81
C GLY A 293 0.34 14.67 21.63
N ARG A 294 0.74 14.83 22.91
CA ARG A 294 0.90 13.71 23.84
C ARG A 294 -0.37 12.88 23.98
N GLU A 295 -1.51 13.52 24.20
CA GLU A 295 -2.78 12.79 24.33
C GLU A 295 -3.12 11.99 23.06
N VAL A 296 -2.80 12.51 21.87
CA VAL A 296 -2.99 11.81 20.59
C VAL A 296 -2.01 10.63 20.45
N LEU A 297 -0.73 10.79 20.81
CA LEU A 297 0.23 9.68 20.81
C LEU A 297 -0.20 8.57 21.78
N ASP A 298 -0.81 8.92 22.92
CA ASP A 298 -1.35 7.95 23.88
C ASP A 298 -2.59 7.20 23.35
N GLU A 299 -3.30 7.72 22.33
CA GLU A 299 -4.32 6.96 21.56
C GLU A 299 -3.64 5.98 20.60
N ALA A 300 -2.60 6.41 19.89
CA ALA A 300 -1.84 5.54 19.00
C ALA A 300 -1.21 4.35 19.74
N ALA A 301 -0.62 4.60 20.91
CA ALA A 301 -0.04 3.57 21.77
C ALA A 301 -1.06 2.48 22.16
N ARG A 302 -2.34 2.84 22.35
CA ARG A 302 -3.40 1.90 22.74
C ARG A 302 -3.81 0.92 21.65
N VAL A 303 -3.57 1.27 20.38
CA VAL A 303 -3.97 0.44 19.23
C VAL A 303 -2.77 -0.20 18.52
N CYS A 304 -1.54 0.17 18.88
CA CYS A 304 -0.31 -0.38 18.30
C CYS A 304 -0.07 -1.82 18.82
N ASP A 305 -0.68 -2.81 18.16
CA ASP A 305 -0.61 -4.22 18.54
C ASP A 305 -0.55 -5.14 17.31
N VAL A 306 -0.22 -6.41 17.54
CA VAL A 306 -0.09 -7.45 16.51
C VAL A 306 -1.38 -7.54 15.67
N GLY A 307 -1.22 -7.49 14.35
CA GLY A 307 -2.31 -7.59 13.38
C GLY A 307 -3.00 -6.27 13.05
N VAL A 308 -2.76 -5.20 13.82
CA VAL A 308 -3.28 -3.85 13.50
C VAL A 308 -2.45 -3.25 12.36
N THR A 309 -3.10 -2.61 11.39
CA THR A 309 -2.38 -1.95 10.30
C THR A 309 -1.88 -0.57 10.71
N THR A 310 -0.81 -0.09 10.09
CA THR A 310 -0.35 1.28 10.33
C THR A 310 -1.38 2.32 9.87
N ASP A 311 -2.19 2.02 8.83
CA ASP A 311 -3.34 2.85 8.42
C ASP A 311 -4.44 2.96 9.50
N GLU A 312 -4.62 1.92 10.32
CA GLU A 312 -5.56 1.93 11.45
C GLU A 312 -5.02 2.76 12.61
N ILE A 313 -3.69 2.75 12.84
CA ILE A 313 -3.02 3.68 13.77
C ILE A 313 -3.19 5.12 13.28
N ASP A 314 -2.98 5.39 12.00
CA ASP A 314 -3.24 6.70 11.38
C ASP A 314 -4.70 7.14 11.54
N ARG A 315 -5.66 6.22 11.39
CA ARG A 315 -7.08 6.49 11.65
C ARG A 315 -7.30 6.98 13.07
N ALA A 316 -6.78 6.24 14.05
CA ALA A 316 -6.92 6.59 15.46
C ALA A 316 -6.26 7.94 15.78
N VAL A 317 -5.06 8.19 15.26
CA VAL A 317 -4.37 9.48 15.39
C VAL A 317 -5.19 10.60 14.76
N HIS A 318 -5.71 10.39 13.55
CA HIS A 318 -6.51 11.38 12.83
C HIS A 318 -7.77 11.74 13.64
N GLU A 319 -8.57 10.74 14.01
CA GLU A 319 -9.80 10.92 14.79
C GLU A 319 -9.51 11.64 16.12
N ALA A 320 -8.45 11.23 16.82
CA ALA A 320 -8.02 11.87 18.07
C ALA A 320 -7.60 13.34 17.91
N CYS A 321 -6.98 13.70 16.77
CA CYS A 321 -6.69 15.10 16.43
C CYS A 321 -7.99 15.89 16.24
N ILE A 322 -8.93 15.35 15.46
CA ILE A 322 -10.21 16.02 15.17
C ILE A 322 -11.01 16.26 16.44
N GLU A 323 -11.12 15.26 17.32
CA GLU A 323 -11.82 15.35 18.61
C GLU A 323 -11.25 16.43 19.54
N ARG A 324 -9.98 16.81 19.33
CA ARG A 324 -9.25 17.80 20.13
C ARG A 324 -9.15 19.17 19.44
N ASP A 325 -9.93 19.39 18.38
CA ASP A 325 -9.88 20.59 17.54
C ASP A 325 -8.46 20.88 17.01
N CYS A 326 -7.73 19.83 16.65
CA CYS A 326 -6.38 19.89 16.09
C CYS A 326 -6.36 19.49 14.63
N TYR A 327 -5.52 20.15 13.84
CA TYR A 327 -5.13 19.67 12.53
C TYR A 327 -3.92 18.72 12.67
N PRO A 328 -3.91 17.52 12.07
CA PRO A 328 -2.72 16.66 12.08
C PRO A 328 -1.65 17.26 11.16
N SER A 329 -0.59 17.85 11.74
CA SER A 329 0.39 18.66 11.00
C SER A 329 1.05 17.95 9.82
N PRO A 330 1.38 16.64 9.87
CA PRO A 330 1.95 15.94 8.72
C PRO A 330 1.03 15.94 7.50
N MET A 331 -0.29 16.02 7.68
CA MET A 331 -1.22 15.92 6.57
C MET A 331 -1.01 17.04 5.56
N ASN A 332 -0.75 16.64 4.31
CA ASN A 332 -0.44 17.52 3.18
C ASN A 332 0.83 18.37 3.36
N TYR A 333 1.64 18.19 4.39
CA TYR A 333 2.94 18.87 4.50
C TYR A 333 3.88 18.34 3.41
N TYR A 334 4.27 19.19 2.47
CA TYR A 334 4.93 18.83 1.20
C TYR A 334 4.29 17.63 0.47
N ASN A 335 2.96 17.52 0.54
CA ASN A 335 2.15 16.41 0.03
C ASN A 335 2.22 15.08 0.80
N PHE A 336 2.79 15.04 2.01
CA PHE A 336 2.71 13.84 2.84
C PHE A 336 1.24 13.39 2.99
N PRO A 337 0.91 12.11 2.74
CA PRO A 337 -0.48 11.71 2.48
C PRO A 337 -1.32 11.42 3.73
N LYS A 338 -0.68 11.27 4.90
CA LYS A 338 -1.29 10.75 6.14
C LYS A 338 -1.19 11.75 7.30
N SER A 339 -1.74 11.39 8.45
CA SER A 339 -1.90 12.24 9.65
C SER A 339 -0.75 12.08 10.65
N CYS A 340 -0.02 10.96 10.59
CA CYS A 340 1.20 10.68 11.34
C CYS A 340 2.20 9.89 10.47
N CYS A 341 3.42 9.72 10.98
CA CYS A 341 4.36 8.75 10.43
C CYS A 341 4.35 7.47 11.28
N THR A 342 4.48 6.31 10.64
CA THR A 342 4.61 5.00 11.29
C THR A 342 5.85 4.29 10.74
N SER A 343 6.92 4.27 11.52
CA SER A 343 8.24 3.78 11.09
C SER A 343 8.52 2.42 11.74
N VAL A 344 8.38 1.37 10.93
CA VAL A 344 8.53 -0.02 11.39
C VAL A 344 9.94 -0.57 11.11
N ASN A 345 10.55 -1.21 12.11
CA ASN A 345 11.81 -1.95 12.00
C ASN A 345 12.96 -1.16 11.36
N GLU A 346 13.32 -1.41 10.09
CA GLU A 346 14.41 -0.73 9.39
C GLU A 346 14.08 0.70 8.92
N VAL A 347 12.81 1.11 9.03
CA VAL A 347 12.40 2.49 8.74
C VAL A 347 12.89 3.41 9.84
N ILE A 348 13.70 4.39 9.46
CA ILE A 348 14.32 5.38 10.35
C ILE A 348 13.28 6.43 10.77
N CYS A 349 12.58 7.00 9.80
CA CYS A 349 11.57 8.04 10.00
C CYS A 349 10.68 8.16 8.75
N HIS A 350 9.60 8.92 8.87
CA HIS A 350 8.67 9.27 7.77
C HIS A 350 8.05 8.08 7.03
N GLY A 351 7.95 6.90 7.68
CA GLY A 351 7.19 5.79 7.13
C GLY A 351 5.73 6.19 6.93
N ILE A 352 5.20 6.00 5.73
CA ILE A 352 3.82 6.34 5.41
C ILE A 352 2.89 5.21 5.91
N PRO A 353 1.88 5.52 6.76
CA PRO A 353 0.85 4.56 7.13
C PRO A 353 0.18 3.88 5.93
N ASP A 354 0.10 2.54 5.96
CA ASP A 354 -0.44 1.70 4.90
C ASP A 354 -1.16 0.46 5.46
N LEU A 355 -1.64 -0.42 4.57
CA LEU A 355 -2.40 -1.61 4.96
C LEU A 355 -1.52 -2.77 5.48
N ARG A 356 -0.23 -2.55 5.79
CA ARG A 356 0.62 -3.59 6.40
C ARG A 356 0.16 -3.84 7.84
N PRO A 357 -0.25 -5.08 8.20
CA PRO A 357 -0.46 -5.43 9.59
C PRO A 357 0.89 -5.52 10.32
N LEU A 358 0.95 -5.00 11.55
CA LEU A 358 2.09 -5.16 12.43
C LEU A 358 2.27 -6.63 12.82
N GLU A 359 3.51 -7.09 12.87
CA GLU A 359 3.86 -8.48 13.18
C GLU A 359 4.43 -8.62 14.60
N ASP A 360 4.25 -9.80 15.21
CA ASP A 360 4.84 -10.11 16.52
C ASP A 360 6.38 -9.99 16.46
N GLY A 361 6.93 -9.12 17.30
CA GLY A 361 8.34 -8.79 17.36
C GLY A 361 8.76 -7.55 16.56
N ASP A 362 7.82 -6.85 15.90
CA ASP A 362 8.09 -5.56 15.26
C ASP A 362 8.42 -4.47 16.31
N LEU A 363 9.26 -3.52 15.90
CA LEU A 363 9.31 -2.19 16.49
C LEU A 363 8.47 -1.26 15.62
N CYS A 364 7.60 -0.44 16.23
CA CYS A 364 6.84 0.58 15.50
C CYS A 364 6.98 1.93 16.19
N ASN A 365 7.71 2.86 15.58
CA ASN A 365 7.69 4.26 15.98
C ASN A 365 6.45 4.94 15.38
N VAL A 366 5.71 5.69 16.20
CA VAL A 366 4.62 6.55 15.74
C VAL A 366 4.97 7.99 16.06
N ASP A 367 4.96 8.83 15.04
CA ASP A 367 5.33 10.23 15.10
C ASP A 367 4.12 11.13 14.89
N VAL A 368 3.82 11.94 15.90
CA VAL A 368 2.59 12.71 16.02
C VAL A 368 2.93 14.18 16.19
N THR A 369 2.48 14.98 15.23
CA THR A 369 2.47 16.43 15.37
C THR A 369 1.05 16.98 15.22
N VAL A 370 0.59 17.75 16.19
CA VAL A 370 -0.71 18.44 16.12
C VAL A 370 -0.53 19.94 15.91
N TYR A 371 -1.43 20.55 15.13
CA TYR A 371 -1.54 22.00 14.99
C TYR A 371 -2.81 22.49 15.69
N HIS A 372 -2.63 23.29 16.72
CA HIS A 372 -3.72 23.83 17.52
C HIS A 372 -3.51 25.32 17.77
N ARG A 373 -4.52 26.13 17.45
CA ARG A 373 -4.53 27.60 17.68
C ARG A 373 -3.27 28.33 17.21
N GLY A 374 -2.70 27.89 16.08
CA GLY A 374 -1.54 28.55 15.50
C GLY A 374 -0.19 27.96 15.91
N PHE A 375 -0.14 26.86 16.67
CA PHE A 375 1.11 26.25 17.15
C PHE A 375 1.13 24.75 16.85
N HIS A 376 2.31 24.25 16.49
CA HIS A 376 2.60 22.83 16.32
C HIS A 376 3.17 22.24 17.62
N GLY A 377 2.78 21.02 17.98
CA GLY A 377 3.36 20.28 19.10
C GLY A 377 3.73 18.86 18.66
N ASP A 378 4.99 18.49 18.88
CA ASP A 378 5.62 17.34 18.20
C ASP A 378 6.31 16.36 19.15
N LEU A 379 6.07 15.08 18.92
CA LEU A 379 6.67 13.98 19.67
C LEU A 379 6.47 12.64 18.96
N ASN A 380 7.37 11.70 19.27
CA ASN A 380 7.27 10.32 18.85
C ASN A 380 7.82 9.36 19.91
N GLU A 381 7.35 8.11 19.87
CA GLU A 381 7.87 6.99 20.67
C GLU A 381 7.94 5.72 19.83
N THR A 382 8.97 4.90 20.04
CA THR A 382 9.03 3.52 19.53
C THR A 382 8.32 2.56 20.48
N PHE A 383 7.31 1.86 19.97
CA PHE A 383 6.56 0.82 20.67
C PHE A 383 7.06 -0.60 20.36
N PHE A 384 6.87 -1.50 21.31
CA PHE A 384 7.04 -2.94 21.12
C PHE A 384 5.74 -3.56 20.63
N VAL A 385 5.77 -4.24 19.50
CA VAL A 385 4.62 -5.01 19.00
C VAL A 385 4.80 -6.47 19.44
N GLY A 386 4.01 -6.91 20.41
CA GLY A 386 4.11 -8.27 20.95
C GLY A 386 5.48 -8.60 21.56
N ASN A 387 6.07 -9.73 21.17
CA ASN A 387 7.27 -10.33 21.78
C ASN A 387 8.55 -9.91 21.06
N VAL A 388 9.02 -8.70 21.36
CA VAL A 388 10.27 -8.16 20.80
C VAL A 388 11.52 -8.86 21.37
N LYS A 389 12.51 -9.11 20.51
CA LYS A 389 13.80 -9.71 20.92
C LYS A 389 14.63 -8.75 21.78
N GLU A 390 15.37 -9.28 22.74
CA GLU A 390 16.21 -8.50 23.66
C GLU A 390 17.20 -7.54 22.98
N GLN A 391 17.74 -7.92 21.82
CA GLN A 391 18.62 -7.03 21.05
C GLN A 391 17.90 -5.73 20.62
N HIS A 392 16.65 -5.83 20.17
CA HIS A 392 15.84 -4.72 19.70
C HIS A 392 15.26 -3.93 20.87
N LYS A 393 14.93 -4.59 22.00
CA LYS A 393 14.61 -3.89 23.25
C LYS A 393 15.76 -3.01 23.73
N LYS A 394 16.99 -3.52 23.66
CA LYS A 394 18.20 -2.75 23.99
C LYS A 394 18.38 -1.54 23.08
N LEU A 395 18.08 -1.65 21.78
CA LEU A 395 18.08 -0.51 20.85
C LEU A 395 17.12 0.59 21.32
N VAL A 396 15.86 0.24 21.60
CA VAL A 396 14.83 1.18 22.07
C VAL A 396 15.25 1.84 23.39
N GLN A 397 15.72 1.04 24.35
CA GLN A 397 16.21 1.56 25.64
C GLN A 397 17.36 2.56 25.45
N VAL A 398 18.40 2.22 24.68
CA VAL A 398 19.56 3.10 24.48
C VAL A 398 19.18 4.37 23.74
N THR A 399 18.21 4.29 22.82
CA THR A 399 17.66 5.45 22.10
C THR A 399 16.99 6.43 23.07
N TYR A 400 16.09 5.93 23.93
CA TYR A 400 15.44 6.74 24.95
C TYR A 400 16.45 7.33 25.96
N GLU A 401 17.41 6.53 26.42
CA GLU A 401 18.47 7.03 27.31
C GLU A 401 19.32 8.13 26.65
N ALA A 402 19.60 8.02 25.35
CA ALA A 402 20.35 9.03 24.61
C ALA A 402 19.58 10.37 24.55
N LEU A 403 18.27 10.31 24.26
CA LEU A 403 17.38 11.47 24.31
C LEU A 403 17.40 12.11 25.70
N MET A 404 17.16 11.34 26.76
CA MET A 404 17.10 11.89 28.12
C MET A 404 18.43 12.49 28.59
N LYS A 405 19.56 11.90 28.19
CA LYS A 405 20.89 12.47 28.45
C LYS A 405 21.11 13.79 27.71
N ALA A 406 20.60 13.92 26.49
CA ALA A 406 20.66 15.17 25.74
C ALA A 406 19.77 16.25 26.38
N ILE A 407 18.54 15.90 26.77
CA ILE A 407 17.62 16.82 27.47
C ILE A 407 18.25 17.33 28.77
N ALA A 408 18.97 16.49 29.52
CA ALA A 408 19.59 16.86 30.78
C ALA A 408 20.64 17.99 30.68
N ILE A 409 21.20 18.27 29.49
CA ILE A 409 22.12 19.39 29.28
C ILE A 409 21.44 20.66 28.79
N VAL A 410 20.14 20.62 28.43
CA VAL A 410 19.41 21.75 27.87
C VAL A 410 19.17 22.80 28.94
N LYS A 411 19.84 23.96 28.78
CA LYS A 411 19.73 25.14 29.63
C LYS A 411 20.33 26.37 28.93
N PRO A 412 20.04 27.60 29.40
CA PRO A 412 20.64 28.80 28.85
C PRO A 412 22.17 28.76 28.79
N GLY A 413 22.74 29.22 27.68
CA GLY A 413 24.19 29.26 27.46
C GLY A 413 24.79 27.99 26.83
N GLU A 414 24.05 26.87 26.81
CA GLU A 414 24.50 25.65 26.14
C GLU A 414 24.39 25.78 24.61
N ARG A 415 25.32 25.16 23.86
CA ARG A 415 25.30 25.22 22.39
C ARG A 415 24.49 24.06 21.83
N TYR A 416 23.65 24.32 20.82
CA TYR A 416 22.86 23.26 20.15
C TYR A 416 23.71 22.10 19.65
N ARG A 417 24.92 22.37 19.13
CA ARG A 417 25.83 21.34 18.64
C ARG A 417 26.29 20.32 19.69
N GLU A 418 26.23 20.65 20.99
CA GLU A 418 26.65 19.73 22.06
C GLU A 418 25.68 18.57 22.26
N ILE A 419 24.41 18.73 21.85
CA ILE A 419 23.40 17.65 21.88
C ILE A 419 23.91 16.41 21.15
N GLY A 420 24.43 16.57 19.94
CA GLY A 420 24.94 15.45 19.17
C GLY A 420 26.21 14.80 19.75
N ASN A 421 27.03 15.56 20.49
CA ASN A 421 28.17 14.99 21.21
C ASN A 421 27.71 14.07 22.35
N VAL A 422 26.68 14.46 23.09
CA VAL A 422 26.11 13.67 24.21
C VAL A 422 25.45 12.40 23.68
N ILE A 423 24.59 12.52 22.67
CA ILE A 423 23.86 11.39 22.07
C ILE A 423 24.85 10.36 21.51
N GLN A 424 25.74 10.79 20.60
CA GLN A 424 26.63 9.85 19.93
C GLN A 424 27.59 9.15 20.89
N LYS A 425 28.05 9.84 21.95
CA LYS A 425 28.89 9.22 22.98
C LYS A 425 28.17 8.08 23.71
N HIS A 426 26.90 8.27 24.07
CA HIS A 426 26.10 7.23 24.73
C HIS A 426 25.82 6.06 23.79
N VAL A 427 25.35 6.36 22.58
CA VAL A 427 24.95 5.38 21.58
C VAL A 427 26.12 4.49 21.13
N HIS A 428 27.27 5.09 20.81
CA HIS A 428 28.45 4.35 20.38
C HIS A 428 29.01 3.42 21.47
N ALA A 429 28.87 3.79 22.75
CA ALA A 429 29.30 2.93 23.86
C ALA A 429 28.51 1.61 23.93
N HIS A 430 27.33 1.55 23.29
CA HIS A 430 26.47 0.37 23.22
C HIS A 430 26.56 -0.38 21.89
N GLY A 431 27.38 0.09 20.95
CA GLY A 431 27.59 -0.56 19.65
C GLY A 431 26.60 -0.16 18.54
N PHE A 432 25.78 0.86 18.77
CA PHE A 432 24.82 1.38 17.79
C PHE A 432 25.37 2.62 17.06
N SER A 433 24.69 3.07 16.01
CA SER A 433 25.05 4.24 15.22
C SER A 433 23.97 5.32 15.23
N VAL A 434 24.35 6.56 14.88
CA VAL A 434 23.46 7.73 14.87
C VAL A 434 23.26 8.22 13.45
N VAL A 435 22.00 8.30 13.01
CA VAL A 435 21.61 8.82 11.68
C VAL A 435 22.02 10.29 11.55
N LYS A 436 22.37 10.72 10.33
CA LYS A 436 22.93 12.06 10.07
C LYS A 436 22.12 12.93 9.12
N SER A 437 21.19 12.34 8.38
CA SER A 437 20.43 13.02 7.32
C SER A 437 19.23 13.81 7.86
N TYR A 438 18.79 13.47 9.08
CA TYR A 438 17.68 14.10 9.80
C TYR A 438 18.18 14.69 11.12
N CYS A 439 17.47 15.70 11.62
CA CYS A 439 17.83 16.43 12.82
C CYS A 439 16.62 17.01 13.52
N GLY A 440 16.76 17.29 14.82
CA GLY A 440 15.79 18.11 15.53
C GLY A 440 15.66 19.51 14.95
N HIS A 441 14.57 20.19 15.27
CA HIS A 441 14.23 21.48 14.67
C HIS A 441 13.62 22.43 15.69
N GLY A 442 13.67 23.73 15.40
CA GLY A 442 12.81 24.71 16.04
C GLY A 442 11.35 24.43 15.67
N ILE A 443 10.46 24.61 16.63
CA ILE A 443 9.03 24.38 16.46
C ILE A 443 8.22 25.42 17.25
N HIS A 444 7.21 25.99 16.60
CA HIS A 444 6.24 26.87 17.23
C HIS A 444 5.04 27.08 16.28
N ARG A 445 4.81 28.31 15.83
CA ARG A 445 3.91 28.64 14.70
C ARG A 445 4.32 28.02 13.36
N LEU A 446 5.58 27.60 13.24
CA LEU A 446 6.11 26.89 12.09
C LEU A 446 6.34 25.45 12.52
N PHE A 447 6.11 24.51 11.60
CA PHE A 447 6.31 23.10 11.88
C PHE A 447 7.81 22.84 12.02
N HIS A 448 8.60 23.30 11.03
CA HIS A 448 10.05 23.20 11.05
C HIS A 448 10.72 24.58 10.84
N THR A 449 11.60 24.98 11.75
CA THR A 449 12.38 26.21 11.65
C THR A 449 13.72 26.12 12.41
N ALA A 450 14.48 27.21 12.45
CA ALA A 450 15.71 27.27 13.24
C ALA A 450 15.44 27.10 14.75
N PRO A 451 16.29 26.36 15.48
CA PRO A 451 17.57 25.80 15.04
C PRO A 451 17.46 24.39 14.45
N ASN A 452 18.39 24.03 13.56
CA ASN A 452 18.65 22.62 13.26
C ASN A 452 19.49 22.01 14.40
N VAL A 453 19.12 20.83 14.88
CA VAL A 453 19.71 20.16 16.05
C VAL A 453 20.18 18.73 15.69
N PRO A 454 21.36 18.59 15.07
CA PRO A 454 21.88 17.28 14.67
C PRO A 454 22.22 16.39 15.87
N HIS A 455 21.94 15.10 15.73
CA HIS A 455 22.13 14.10 16.80
C HIS A 455 23.55 13.50 16.85
N TYR A 456 24.40 13.83 15.87
CA TYR A 456 25.77 13.31 15.76
C TYR A 456 26.83 14.31 16.26
N ALA A 457 27.94 13.78 16.76
CA ALA A 457 29.06 14.53 17.29
C ALA A 457 29.81 15.33 16.22
N LYS A 458 30.48 16.41 16.63
CA LYS A 458 31.26 17.30 15.75
C LYS A 458 30.44 17.89 14.58
N ASN A 459 29.14 18.06 14.77
CA ASN A 459 28.29 18.81 13.86
C ASN A 459 28.60 20.31 13.95
N SER A 460 28.09 21.07 12.97
CA SER A 460 28.30 22.52 12.84
C SER A 460 27.05 23.33 13.18
N ALA A 461 26.14 22.80 14.01
CA ALA A 461 24.91 23.52 14.35
C ALA A 461 25.21 24.88 14.99
N VAL A 462 24.42 25.87 14.60
CA VAL A 462 24.59 27.27 14.99
C VAL A 462 23.59 27.59 16.10
N GLY A 463 24.04 28.40 17.06
CA GLY A 463 23.17 28.96 18.10
C GLY A 463 23.56 28.54 19.51
N VAL A 464 23.02 29.31 20.46
CA VAL A 464 23.14 29.10 21.89
C VAL A 464 21.74 29.16 22.47
N MET A 465 21.41 28.22 23.35
CA MET A 465 20.11 28.13 24.00
C MET A 465 19.87 29.36 24.88
N LYS A 466 18.64 29.89 24.84
CA LYS A 466 18.18 31.00 25.67
C LYS A 466 16.76 30.70 26.19
N PRO A 467 16.36 31.26 27.34
CA PRO A 467 14.98 31.15 27.81
C PRO A 467 14.00 31.55 26.70
N GLY A 468 12.91 30.79 26.57
CA GLY A 468 11.89 30.99 25.54
C GLY A 468 12.19 30.37 24.18
N HIS A 469 13.36 29.75 23.96
CA HIS A 469 13.57 28.93 22.77
C HIS A 469 12.76 27.63 22.88
N CYS A 470 12.06 27.24 21.80
CA CYS A 470 11.33 25.99 21.69
C CYS A 470 11.81 25.16 20.48
N PHE A 471 12.15 23.90 20.72
CA PHE A 471 12.77 23.01 19.72
C PHE A 471 12.64 21.53 20.10
N THR A 472 12.86 20.64 19.15
CA THR A 472 12.80 19.19 19.31
C THR A 472 14.20 18.57 19.49
N ILE A 473 14.27 17.47 20.24
CA ILE A 473 15.40 16.53 20.18
C ILE A 473 14.80 15.16 19.86
N GLU A 474 15.21 14.58 18.73
CA GLU A 474 14.54 13.43 18.11
C GLU A 474 15.51 12.33 17.58
N PRO A 475 16.50 11.85 18.36
CA PRO A 475 17.55 10.99 17.85
C PRO A 475 17.04 9.69 17.22
N MET A 476 17.32 9.49 15.92
CA MET A 476 17.18 8.19 15.27
C MET A 476 18.49 7.38 15.37
N ILE A 477 18.40 6.21 15.99
CA ILE A 477 19.53 5.33 16.30
C ILE A 477 19.34 4.01 15.56
N SER A 478 20.41 3.49 14.95
CA SER A 478 20.36 2.28 14.14
C SER A 478 21.25 1.18 14.72
N GLU A 479 20.81 -0.07 14.60
CA GLU A 479 21.60 -1.24 15.03
C GLU A 479 22.91 -1.36 14.25
N GLY A 480 22.85 -1.07 12.95
CA GLY A 480 23.97 -1.19 12.02
C GLY A 480 24.53 0.17 11.61
N THR A 481 24.49 0.44 10.31
CA THR A 481 25.01 1.66 9.70
C THR A 481 24.12 2.88 9.96
N TRP A 482 24.75 4.07 10.01
CA TRP A 482 24.03 5.35 10.09
C TRP A 482 23.48 5.81 8.74
N ARG A 483 23.93 5.16 7.65
CA ARG A 483 23.55 5.54 6.28
C ARG A 483 22.11 5.16 6.02
N ASP A 484 21.39 6.08 5.42
CA ASP A 484 20.01 5.92 4.99
C ASP A 484 19.87 5.87 3.46
N VAL A 485 18.74 5.32 3.03
CA VAL A 485 18.25 5.34 1.65
C VAL A 485 16.77 5.67 1.69
N SER A 486 16.29 6.52 0.78
CA SER A 486 14.87 6.84 0.66
C SER A 486 14.17 5.88 -0.30
N TRP A 487 12.95 5.47 0.06
CA TRP A 487 12.07 4.77 -0.87
C TRP A 487 11.59 5.72 -1.99
N PRO A 488 11.09 5.20 -3.11
CA PRO A 488 10.54 6.01 -4.21
C PRO A 488 9.20 6.71 -3.91
N ASP A 489 8.70 6.68 -2.67
CA ASP A 489 7.54 7.47 -2.22
C ASP A 489 7.90 8.90 -1.80
N ASP A 490 9.18 9.29 -1.94
CA ASP A 490 9.76 10.59 -1.54
C ASP A 490 9.81 10.84 -0.01
N TRP A 491 9.40 9.88 0.82
CA TRP A 491 9.28 10.07 2.27
C TRP A 491 9.99 9.02 3.11
N THR A 492 9.72 7.73 2.88
CA THR A 492 10.13 6.65 3.77
C THR A 492 11.66 6.51 3.75
N ALA A 493 12.32 6.89 4.83
CA ALA A 493 13.76 6.72 5.00
C ALA A 493 14.06 5.41 5.74
N VAL A 494 14.90 4.57 5.14
CA VAL A 494 15.30 3.28 5.70
C VAL A 494 16.80 3.17 5.91
N THR A 495 17.23 2.33 6.84
CA THR A 495 18.65 1.99 6.99
C THR A 495 19.19 1.32 5.73
N ALA A 496 20.41 1.68 5.33
CA ALA A 496 21.04 1.17 4.11
C ALA A 496 21.41 -0.32 4.18
N ASP A 497 21.49 -0.90 5.38
CA ASP A 497 21.77 -2.32 5.62
C ASP A 497 20.54 -3.15 6.03
N GLY A 498 19.36 -2.52 6.10
CA GLY A 498 18.10 -3.19 6.44
C GLY A 498 18.00 -3.66 7.90
N LEU A 499 18.87 -3.15 8.78
CA LEU A 499 18.80 -3.41 10.23
C LEU A 499 17.90 -2.38 10.93
N TYR A 500 17.48 -2.70 12.15
CA TYR A 500 16.45 -1.94 12.84
C TYR A 500 16.94 -0.52 13.22
N SER A 501 15.99 0.41 13.28
CA SER A 501 16.15 1.74 13.85
C SER A 501 15.09 1.99 14.92
N ALA A 502 15.38 2.90 15.84
CA ALA A 502 14.43 3.37 16.84
C ALA A 502 14.61 4.89 17.02
N GLN A 503 13.53 5.54 17.45
CA GLN A 503 13.50 6.99 17.65
C GLN A 503 12.62 7.32 18.86
N PHE A 504 13.02 8.37 19.57
CA PHE A 504 12.17 9.05 20.55
C PHE A 504 12.34 10.54 20.35
N GLU A 505 11.27 11.28 20.61
CA GLU A 505 11.29 12.73 20.49
C GLU A 505 10.55 13.42 21.64
N GLN A 506 11.03 14.61 21.98
CA GLN A 506 10.30 15.56 22.80
C GLN A 506 10.44 16.98 22.26
N THR A 507 9.34 17.75 22.30
CA THR A 507 9.37 19.21 22.22
C THR A 507 9.77 19.81 23.57
N LEU A 508 10.80 20.66 23.56
CA LEU A 508 11.39 21.27 24.74
C LEU A 508 11.21 22.79 24.73
N LEU A 509 10.99 23.38 25.90
CA LEU A 509 11.03 24.82 26.11
C LEU A 509 12.18 25.15 27.06
N VAL A 510 13.16 25.93 26.61
CA VAL A 510 14.26 26.39 27.47
C VAL A 510 13.71 27.39 28.49
N THR A 511 14.00 27.15 29.77
CA THR A 511 13.65 28.03 30.90
C THR A 511 14.88 28.76 31.42
N GLU A 512 14.74 29.58 32.46
CA GLU A 512 15.86 30.31 33.07
C GLU A 512 16.98 29.41 33.63
N SER A 513 16.67 28.17 34.01
CA SER A 513 17.62 27.26 34.68
C SER A 513 17.77 25.88 34.03
N GLY A 514 16.98 25.58 33.00
CA GLY A 514 16.93 24.27 32.36
C GLY A 514 15.98 24.25 31.17
N CYS A 515 15.12 23.22 31.11
CA CYS A 515 14.01 23.18 30.17
C CYS A 515 12.77 22.49 30.77
N ASP A 516 11.61 22.85 30.25
CA ASP A 516 10.37 22.09 30.39
C ASP A 516 10.28 21.10 29.22
N ILE A 517 9.98 19.83 29.52
CA ILE A 517 9.59 18.83 28.50
C ILE A 517 8.08 18.97 28.29
N LEU A 518 7.66 19.59 27.19
CA LEU A 518 6.26 19.97 26.96
C LEU A 518 5.38 18.77 26.61
N THR A 519 5.97 17.77 25.97
CA THR A 519 5.32 16.55 25.45
C THR A 519 5.48 15.33 26.35
N LYS A 520 5.99 15.51 27.58
CA LYS A 520 6.16 14.42 28.55
C LYS A 520 4.84 13.72 28.85
N ARG A 521 4.87 12.40 29.04
CA ARG A 521 3.72 11.64 29.53
C ARG A 521 3.31 12.19 30.90
N ARG A 522 2.00 12.32 31.13
CA ARG A 522 1.46 12.91 32.38
C ARG A 522 1.19 11.88 33.47
N ASN A 523 1.02 10.63 33.08
CA ASN A 523 0.84 9.49 33.97
C ASN A 523 2.20 8.80 34.23
N GLU A 524 2.22 7.87 35.19
CA GLU A 524 3.35 6.96 35.43
C GLU A 524 4.72 7.64 35.56
N ASN A 525 4.74 8.82 36.21
CA ASN A 525 5.95 9.64 36.40
C ASN A 525 6.64 10.09 35.10
N GLY A 526 5.96 10.04 33.96
CA GLY A 526 6.50 10.47 32.68
C GLY A 526 7.36 9.44 31.95
N THR A 527 7.29 8.16 32.34
CA THR A 527 7.96 7.08 31.60
C THR A 527 7.32 6.86 30.22
N PRO A 528 8.09 6.43 29.21
CA PRO A 528 7.57 6.08 27.89
C PRO A 528 6.84 4.73 27.91
N HIS A 529 5.92 4.49 26.97
CA HIS A 529 5.05 3.31 26.97
C HIS A 529 5.82 1.98 26.90
N PHE A 530 6.97 1.93 26.22
CA PHE A 530 7.72 0.67 26.12
C PHE A 530 8.21 0.14 27.49
N MET A 531 8.33 1.02 28.50
CA MET A 531 8.71 0.61 29.86
C MET A 531 7.59 -0.11 30.60
N ASP A 532 6.35 0.04 30.17
CA ASP A 532 5.19 -0.65 30.76
C ASP A 532 5.20 -2.15 30.41
N HIS A 533 6.03 -2.53 29.43
CA HIS A 533 6.20 -3.88 28.90
C HIS A 533 7.60 -4.48 29.15
N MET A 534 8.44 -3.82 29.95
CA MET A 534 9.81 -4.27 30.28
C MET A 534 9.86 -5.29 31.41
#